data_AF-A0A2E9TBU1-F1
#
_entry.id   AF-A0A2E9TBU1-F1
#
_cell.length_a   1.000
_cell.length_b   1.000
_cell.length_c   1.000
_cell.angle_alpha   90.00
_cell.angle_beta   90.00
_cell.angle_gamma   90.00
#
_symmetry.space_group_name_H-M   'P 1'
#
loop_
_entity.id
_entity.type
_entity.pdbx_description
1 polymer ?
#
loop_
_entity_poly.entity_id
_entity_poly.type
_entity_poly.pdbx_seq_one_letter_code
_entity_poly.pdbx_strand_id
1 'polypeptide(L)'
;MYFSLGVSTASGLSNSLTSFFRHDAGLAEGILDFFHAFGGNFGFGLVVNFIPAIFNQTFKDTRYFWLTGNFMMLGMNALMLGIHFMIRTENPFEARLLPTIASQALQNALIFRQPRRTP
;
A
#
# COMPACT_ATOMS: atom_id res chain seq x y z
N MET A 1 -4.24 7.85 9.78
CA MET A 1 -5.57 7.21 9.92
C MET A 1 -6.60 7.80 8.97
N TYR A 2 -7.02 9.06 9.09
CA TYR A 2 -8.04 9.64 8.18
C TYR A 2 -7.64 9.62 6.71
N PHE A 3 -6.39 9.97 6.39
CA PHE A 3 -5.85 9.86 5.03
C PHE A 3 -5.85 8.41 4.51
N SER A 4 -5.39 7.46 5.33
CA SER A 4 -5.38 6.02 5.03
C SER A 4 -6.77 5.46 4.75
N LEU A 5 -7.76 5.85 5.56
CA LEU A 5 -9.16 5.49 5.39
C LEU A 5 -9.72 6.10 4.10
N GLY A 6 -9.51 7.41 3.88
CA GLY A 6 -10.00 8.11 2.70
C GLY A 6 -9.47 7.53 1.38
N VAL A 7 -8.16 7.28 1.30
CA VAL A 7 -7.53 6.71 0.10
C VAL A 7 -8.03 5.27 -0.14
N SER A 8 -8.14 4.45 0.90
CA SER A 8 -8.62 3.07 0.77
C SER A 8 -10.10 3.00 0.39
N THR A 9 -10.92 3.90 0.92
CA THR A 9 -12.34 4.01 0.54
C THR A 9 -12.48 4.48 -0.91
N ALA A 10 -11.71 5.49 -1.33
CA ALA A 10 -11.76 6.01 -2.69
C ALA A 10 -11.29 4.97 -3.72
N SER A 11 -10.19 4.28 -3.45
CA SER A 11 -9.70 3.20 -4.33
C SER A 11 -10.65 2.01 -4.35
N GLY A 12 -11.19 1.62 -3.19
CA GLY A 12 -12.20 0.59 -3.05
C GLY A 12 -13.43 0.91 -3.91
N LEU A 13 -14.02 2.09 -3.74
CA LEU A 13 -15.18 2.53 -4.52
C LEU A 13 -14.90 2.56 -6.02
N SER A 14 -13.77 3.12 -6.43
CA SER A 14 -13.39 3.23 -7.85
C SER A 14 -13.30 1.86 -8.54
N ASN A 15 -12.63 0.91 -7.90
CA ASN A 15 -12.46 -0.44 -8.47
C ASN A 15 -13.77 -1.22 -8.47
N SER A 16 -14.62 -1.00 -7.48
CA SER A 16 -15.92 -1.67 -7.36
C SER A 16 -16.93 -1.17 -8.37
N LEU A 17 -16.99 0.15 -8.58
CA LEU A 17 -17.78 0.75 -9.65
C LEU A 17 -17.32 0.25 -11.01
N THR A 18 -16.01 0.21 -11.24
CA THR A 18 -15.45 -0.33 -12.49
C THR A 18 -15.84 -1.80 -12.72
N SER A 19 -15.83 -2.62 -11.66
CA SER A 19 -16.26 -4.02 -11.72
C SER A 19 -17.76 -4.16 -12.02
N PHE A 20 -18.59 -3.33 -11.37
CA PHE A 20 -20.04 -3.32 -11.55
C PHE A 20 -20.45 -2.93 -12.99
N PHE A 21 -19.79 -1.93 -13.59
CA PHE A 21 -20.12 -1.47 -14.94
C PHE A 21 -19.50 -2.29 -16.07
N ARG A 22 -18.51 -3.15 -15.79
CA ARG A 22 -17.87 -4.01 -16.81
C ARG A 22 -18.55 -5.35 -17.00
N HIS A 23 -19.42 -5.77 -16.09
CA HIS A 23 -20.14 -7.04 -16.20
C HIS A 23 -21.54 -6.85 -16.77
N ASP A 24 -21.83 -7.53 -17.88
CA ASP A 24 -23.20 -7.77 -18.41
C ASP A 24 -23.98 -8.81 -17.55
N ALA A 25 -23.63 -8.94 -16.28
CA ALA A 25 -24.23 -9.89 -15.35
C ALA A 25 -25.52 -9.34 -14.74
N GLY A 26 -26.39 -10.21 -14.24
CA GLY A 26 -27.62 -9.78 -13.57
C GLY A 26 -27.33 -8.87 -12.37
N LEU A 27 -28.26 -7.96 -12.05
CA LEU A 27 -28.11 -6.94 -10.99
C LEU A 27 -27.58 -7.51 -9.66
N ALA A 28 -27.97 -8.73 -9.30
CA ALA A 28 -27.53 -9.41 -8.09
C ALA A 28 -26.06 -9.86 -8.13
N GLU A 29 -25.56 -10.34 -9.27
CA GLU A 29 -24.16 -10.74 -9.47
C GLU A 29 -23.25 -9.51 -9.50
N GLY A 30 -23.68 -8.44 -10.17
CA GLY A 30 -22.95 -7.16 -10.17
C GLY A 30 -22.78 -6.58 -8.77
N ILE A 31 -23.81 -6.64 -7.91
CA ILE A 31 -23.71 -6.19 -6.50
C ILE A 31 -22.71 -7.04 -5.72
N LEU A 32 -22.70 -8.35 -5.92
CA LEU A 32 -21.79 -9.26 -5.21
C LEU A 32 -20.33 -9.01 -5.62
N ASP A 33 -20.08 -8.80 -6.91
CA ASP A 33 -18.77 -8.42 -7.43
C ASP A 33 -18.32 -7.03 -6.97
N PHE A 34 -19.26 -6.08 -6.86
CA PHE A 34 -18.98 -4.77 -6.27
C PHE A 34 -18.45 -4.91 -4.85
N PHE A 35 -19.14 -5.66 -3.98
CA PHE A 35 -18.68 -5.83 -2.59
C PHE A 35 -17.38 -6.63 -2.48
N HIS A 36 -17.16 -7.59 -3.38
CA HIS A 36 -15.91 -8.35 -3.43
C HIS A 36 -14.74 -7.44 -3.84
N ALA A 37 -14.91 -6.67 -4.91
CA ALA A 37 -13.93 -5.68 -5.35
C ALA A 37 -13.69 -4.58 -4.30
N PHE A 38 -14.76 -4.16 -3.61
CA PHE A 38 -14.69 -3.14 -2.57
C PHE A 38 -13.92 -3.66 -1.38
N GLY A 39 -14.34 -4.80 -0.82
CA GLY A 39 -13.73 -5.42 0.35
C GLY A 39 -12.26 -5.76 0.10
N GLY A 40 -11.94 -6.31 -1.07
CA GLY A 40 -10.56 -6.61 -1.46
C GLY A 40 -9.69 -5.37 -1.49
N ASN A 41 -10.09 -4.32 -2.23
CA ASN A 41 -9.29 -3.12 -2.38
C ASN A 41 -9.27 -2.23 -1.12
N PHE A 42 -10.38 -2.18 -0.40
CA PHE A 42 -10.49 -1.46 0.87
C PHE A 42 -9.63 -2.12 1.94
N GLY A 43 -9.79 -3.43 2.17
CA GLY A 43 -9.00 -4.17 3.15
C GLY A 43 -7.51 -4.11 2.82
N PHE A 44 -7.15 -4.31 1.56
CA PHE A 44 -5.77 -4.19 1.11
C PHE A 44 -5.22 -2.78 1.29
N GLY A 45 -5.98 -1.77 0.88
CA GLY A 45 -5.66 -0.35 1.06
C GLY A 45 -5.42 0.00 2.52
N LEU A 46 -6.25 -0.54 3.42
CA LEU A 46 -6.07 -0.35 4.85
C LEU A 46 -4.77 -0.98 5.32
N VAL A 47 -4.51 -2.25 5.01
CA VAL A 47 -3.28 -2.93 5.44
C VAL A 47 -2.03 -2.16 4.98
N VAL A 48 -1.97 -1.78 3.70
CA VAL A 48 -0.78 -1.11 3.16
C VAL A 48 -0.60 0.32 3.67
N ASN A 49 -1.65 0.96 4.17
CA ASN A 49 -1.57 2.30 4.75
C ASN A 49 -1.51 2.32 6.28
N PHE A 50 -2.04 1.31 6.97
CA PHE A 50 -2.02 1.21 8.43
C PHE A 50 -0.68 0.72 8.96
N ILE A 51 -0.05 -0.25 8.30
CA ILE A 51 1.26 -0.76 8.71
C ILE A 51 2.29 0.38 8.77
N PRO A 52 2.45 1.23 7.73
CA PRO A 52 3.36 2.38 7.80
C PRO A 52 2.93 3.45 8.80
N ALA A 53 1.62 3.66 8.97
CA ALA A 53 1.10 4.67 9.88
C ALA A 53 1.36 4.31 11.35
N ILE A 54 1.09 3.06 11.75
CA ILE A 54 1.38 2.55 13.09
C ILE A 54 2.89 2.58 13.30
N PHE A 55 3.65 2.08 12.33
CA PHE A 55 5.12 2.11 12.37
C PHE A 55 5.65 3.53 12.66
N ASN A 56 5.19 4.53 11.91
CA ASN A 56 5.62 5.91 12.11
C ASN A 56 5.21 6.44 13.48
N GLN A 57 4.02 6.13 13.99
CA GLN A 57 3.61 6.57 15.32
C GLN A 57 4.42 5.92 16.45
N THR A 58 4.75 4.65 16.31
CA THR A 58 5.48 3.89 17.34
C THR A 58 6.96 4.21 17.36
N PHE A 59 7.60 4.39 16.20
CA PHE A 59 9.05 4.48 16.09
C PHE A 59 9.59 5.90 15.83
N LYS A 60 8.73 6.92 15.61
CA LYS A 60 9.16 8.30 15.27
C LYS A 60 10.23 8.89 16.19
N ASP A 61 10.20 8.55 17.47
CA ASP A 61 11.09 9.13 18.48
C ASP A 61 12.30 8.23 18.80
N THR A 62 12.43 7.09 18.13
CA THR A 62 13.54 6.16 18.35
C THR A 62 14.79 6.58 17.58
N ARG A 63 15.97 6.37 18.19
CA ARG A 63 17.27 6.64 17.55
C ARG A 63 17.46 5.87 16.23
N TYR A 64 16.77 4.75 16.06
CA TYR A 64 16.85 3.89 14.88
C TYR A 64 15.69 4.07 13.90
N PHE A 65 14.84 5.09 14.08
CA PHE A 65 13.63 5.34 13.26
C PHE A 65 13.87 5.12 11.75
N TRP A 66 14.98 5.64 11.24
CA TRP A 66 15.35 5.55 9.83
C TRP A 66 15.79 4.15 9.36
N LEU A 67 16.55 3.44 10.19
CA LEU A 67 16.96 2.07 9.90
C LEU A 67 15.73 1.16 9.92
N THR A 68 14.90 1.28 10.96
CA THR A 68 13.67 0.52 11.09
C THR A 68 12.67 0.89 9.99
N GLY A 69 12.66 2.15 9.53
CA GLY A 69 11.85 2.63 8.41
C GLY A 69 12.26 2.04 7.06
N ASN A 70 13.56 1.81 6.84
CA ASN A 70 14.07 1.09 5.67
C ASN A 70 13.64 -0.38 5.69
N PHE A 71 13.74 -1.05 6.85
CA PHE A 71 13.25 -2.43 7.00
C PHE A 71 11.75 -2.54 6.79
N MET A 72 10.97 -1.57 7.28
CA MET A 72 9.53 -1.52 7.05
C MET A 72 9.21 -1.37 5.56
N MET A 73 9.89 -0.49 4.82
CA MET A 73 9.66 -0.36 3.38
C MET A 73 10.10 -1.59 2.59
N LEU A 74 11.21 -2.23 2.96
CA LEU A 74 11.60 -3.52 2.38
C LEU A 74 10.54 -4.59 2.62
N GLY A 75 10.02 -4.68 3.85
CA GLY A 75 8.93 -5.58 4.21
C GLY A 75 7.65 -5.32 3.42
N MET A 76 7.27 -4.05 3.26
CA MET A 76 6.11 -3.64 2.46
C MET A 76 6.28 -3.97 0.97
N ASN A 77 7.47 -3.76 0.42
CA ASN A 77 7.79 -4.13 -0.96
C ASN A 77 7.76 -5.65 -1.17
N ALA A 78 8.28 -6.43 -0.22
CA ALA A 78 8.20 -7.89 -0.25
C ALA A 78 6.76 -8.42 -0.14
N LEU A 79 5.96 -7.85 0.77
CA LEU A 79 4.53 -8.17 0.92
C LEU A 79 3.78 -7.89 -0.39
N MET A 80 3.99 -6.69 -0.95
CA MET A 80 3.40 -6.30 -2.23
C MET A 80 3.82 -7.21 -3.39
N LEU A 81 5.08 -7.62 -3.45
CA LEU A 81 5.56 -8.58 -4.44
C LEU A 81 4.86 -9.94 -4.28
N GLY A 82 4.73 -10.43 -3.05
CA GLY A 82 3.99 -11.66 -2.76
C GLY A 82 2.53 -11.58 -3.23
N ILE A 83 1.88 -10.44 -3.07
CA ILE A 83 0.52 -10.23 -3.58
C ILE A 83 0.49 -10.26 -5.11
N HIS A 84 1.45 -9.63 -5.80
CA HIS A 84 1.53 -9.72 -7.27
C HIS A 84 1.72 -11.14 -7.78
N PHE A 85 2.47 -11.98 -7.05
CA PHE A 85 2.55 -13.41 -7.34
C PHE A 85 1.21 -14.12 -7.16
N MET A 86 0.47 -13.82 -6.09
CA MET A 86 -0.84 -14.42 -5.82
C MET A 86 -1.89 -14.05 -6.88
N ILE A 87 -1.88 -12.80 -7.35
CA ILE A 87 -2.79 -12.33 -8.42
C ILE A 87 -2.27 -12.62 -9.84
N ARG A 88 -1.19 -13.41 -9.98
CA ARG A 88 -0.58 -13.81 -11.26
C ARG A 88 -0.36 -12.65 -12.23
N THR A 89 0.20 -11.54 -11.74
CA THR A 89 0.61 -10.44 -12.63
C THR A 89 1.66 -10.95 -13.63
N GLU A 90 1.58 -10.53 -14.90
CA GLU A 90 2.46 -11.03 -15.96
C GLU A 90 3.96 -10.84 -15.65
N ASN A 91 4.33 -9.74 -15.00
CA ASN A 91 5.72 -9.48 -14.62
C ASN A 91 5.82 -8.81 -13.22
N PRO A 92 5.67 -9.60 -12.13
CA PRO A 92 5.51 -9.08 -10.78
C PRO A 92 6.78 -8.40 -10.25
N PHE A 93 7.96 -8.87 -10.70
CA PHE A 93 9.25 -8.28 -10.36
C PHE A 93 9.43 -6.90 -10.98
N GLU A 94 9.20 -6.75 -12.28
CA GLU A 94 9.32 -5.45 -12.96
C GLU A 94 8.33 -4.43 -12.42
N ALA A 95 7.09 -4.87 -12.16
CA ALA A 95 6.05 -4.04 -11.55
C ALA A 95 6.43 -3.51 -10.16
N ARG A 96 7.37 -4.17 -9.45
CA ARG A 96 7.77 -3.80 -8.09
C ARG A 96 9.18 -3.28 -7.95
N LEU A 97 10.07 -3.54 -8.91
CA LEU A 97 11.45 -3.09 -8.87
C LEU A 97 11.54 -1.56 -8.88
N LEU A 98 10.86 -0.89 -9.82
CA LEU A 98 10.86 0.57 -9.91
C LEU A 98 10.28 1.23 -8.65
N PRO A 99 9.08 0.85 -8.16
CA PRO A 99 8.54 1.38 -6.91
C PRO A 99 9.47 1.17 -5.70
N THR A 100 10.12 0.01 -5.62
CA THR A 100 11.07 -0.32 -4.53
C THR A 100 12.29 0.59 -4.57
N ILE A 101 12.88 0.77 -5.75
CA ILE A 101 14.05 1.65 -5.93
C ILE A 101 13.65 3.10 -5.62
N ALA A 102 12.53 3.57 -6.17
CA ALA A 102 12.04 4.93 -5.95
C ALA A 102 11.74 5.20 -4.46
N SER A 103 11.09 4.26 -3.77
CA SER A 103 10.80 4.40 -2.35
C SER A 103 12.08 4.45 -1.52
N GLN A 104 13.02 3.54 -1.75
CA GLN A 104 14.29 3.49 -1.02
C GLN A 104 15.17 4.73 -1.30
N ALA A 105 15.24 5.17 -2.55
CA ALA A 105 15.96 6.39 -2.93
C ALA A 105 15.35 7.63 -2.24
N LEU A 106 14.02 7.74 -2.21
CA LEU A 106 13.32 8.85 -1.57
C LEU A 106 13.54 8.85 -0.04
N GLN A 107 13.45 7.69 0.62
CA GLN A 107 13.75 7.61 2.06
C GLN A 107 15.18 8.04 2.36
N ASN A 108 16.14 7.53 1.58
CA ASN A 108 17.55 7.86 1.78
C ASN A 108 17.82 9.34 1.50
N ALA A 109 17.23 9.93 0.46
CA ALA A 109 17.33 11.37 0.19
C ALA A 109 16.75 12.23 1.33
N LEU A 110 15.67 11.79 1.96
CA LEU A 110 15.06 12.47 3.12
C LEU A 110 15.92 12.30 4.39
N ILE A 111 16.57 11.15 4.59
CA ILE A 111 17.54 10.93 5.68
C ILE A 111 18.70 11.92 5.58
N PHE A 112 19.25 12.13 4.38
CA PHE A 112 20.37 13.07 4.18
C PHE A 112 19.97 14.55 4.36
N ARG A 113 18.69 14.89 4.21
CA ARG A 113 18.17 16.25 4.37
C ARG A 113 17.76 16.62 5.79
N GLN A 114 17.59 15.64 6.69
CA GLN A 114 17.27 15.98 8.07
C GLN A 114 18.53 16.32 8.87
N PRO A 115 18.57 17.46 9.59
CA PRO A 115 19.65 17.75 10.51
C PRO A 115 19.69 16.62 11.55
N ARG A 116 20.85 15.95 11.67
CA ARG A 116 21.07 14.95 12.71
C ARG A 116 20.73 15.64 14.03
N ARG A 117 19.66 15.21 14.70
CA ARG A 117 19.45 15.55 16.10
C ARG A 117 20.54 14.81 16.87
N THR A 118 21.67 15.48 17.04
CA THR A 118 22.68 15.09 18.03
C THR A 118 22.04 15.23 19.42
N PRO A 119 22.27 14.27 20.33
CA PRO A 119 21.91 14.45 21.74
C PRO A 119 22.64 15.64 22.35
#